data_AF-A0A2V8L0G5-F1
#
_entry.id   AF-A0A2V8L0G5-F1
#
_cell.length_a   1.000
_cell.length_b   1.000
_cell.length_c   1.000
_cell.angle_alpha   90.00
_cell.angle_beta   90.00
_cell.angle_gamma   90.00
#
_symmetry.space_group_name_H-M   'P 1'
#
loop_
_entity.id
_entity.type
_entity.pdbx_description
1 polymer ?
#
loop_
_entity_poly.entity_id
_entity_poly.type
_entity_poly.pdbx_seq_one_letter_code
_entity_poly.pdbx_strand_id
1 'polypeptide(L)'
;MFPIVNTLPEVVGGGDWISDITILNPSTTVEVEGVVDLFQDNGSLFPASISAPSIPFVIPPSSWTTISTHNKGAIATGYAKVFSNAPVTIEGRFLNPQFATSVAAATPVTSRSVSLLAAAGGSATQDTAVALIASSAGTLNLSLSNSFGLPIASRTIDVTAGQHIATFVSQLMPSVHGGVISGRLTITASAGVISVIALQFDTSLSPITVTPLP
;
A
#
# COMPACT_ATOMS: atom_id res chain seq x y z
N MET A 1 -15.14 -20.29 -5.41
CA MET A 1 -14.64 -19.04 -4.80
C MET A 1 -13.15 -18.98 -5.07
N PHE A 2 -12.66 -17.92 -5.71
CA PHE A 2 -11.24 -17.79 -6.02
C PHE A 2 -10.43 -17.50 -4.75
N PRO A 3 -9.18 -17.98 -4.63
CA PRO A 3 -8.28 -17.59 -3.55
C PRO A 3 -7.83 -16.13 -3.71
N ILE A 4 -7.44 -15.50 -2.60
CA ILE A 4 -6.71 -14.22 -2.65
C ILE A 4 -5.32 -14.53 -3.21
N VAL A 5 -4.96 -13.87 -4.31
CA VAL A 5 -3.65 -14.04 -4.95
C VAL A 5 -2.75 -12.82 -4.77
N ASN A 6 -3.34 -11.65 -4.52
CA ASN A 6 -2.58 -10.41 -4.32
C ASN A 6 -3.39 -9.41 -3.48
N THR A 7 -2.71 -8.42 -2.92
CA THR A 7 -3.32 -7.37 -2.10
C THR A 7 -2.57 -6.07 -2.33
N LEU A 8 -3.30 -5.04 -2.79
CA LEU A 8 -2.81 -3.67 -2.81
C LEU A 8 -3.15 -3.03 -1.47
N PRO A 9 -2.15 -2.71 -0.62
CA PRO A 9 -2.38 -2.28 0.74
C PRO A 9 -2.72 -0.79 0.84
N GLU A 10 -3.04 -0.10 -0.25
CA GLU A 10 -3.61 1.24 -0.21
C GLU A 10 -4.56 1.43 -1.39
N VAL A 11 -5.73 1.97 -1.11
CA VAL A 11 -6.70 2.46 -2.08
C VAL A 11 -7.36 3.69 -1.50
N VAL A 12 -7.50 4.74 -2.31
CA VAL A 12 -8.16 5.97 -1.93
C VAL A 12 -9.13 6.43 -3.02
N GLY A 13 -10.19 7.11 -2.63
CA GLY A 13 -11.09 7.82 -3.54
C GLY A 13 -11.91 8.86 -2.79
N GLY A 14 -12.66 9.68 -3.51
CA GLY A 14 -13.34 10.85 -2.94
C GLY A 14 -12.37 11.98 -2.54
N GLY A 15 -12.87 13.16 -2.20
CA GLY A 15 -12.03 14.29 -1.79
C GLY A 15 -10.91 14.63 -2.78
N ASP A 16 -11.20 14.57 -4.08
CA ASP A 16 -10.27 14.77 -5.20
C ASP A 16 -9.18 13.70 -5.37
N TRP A 17 -9.17 12.66 -4.53
CA TRP A 17 -8.29 11.51 -4.71
C TRP A 17 -8.84 10.49 -5.70
N ILE A 18 -7.93 9.88 -6.47
CA ILE A 18 -8.18 8.74 -7.35
C ILE A 18 -7.09 7.69 -7.12
N SER A 19 -7.49 6.42 -7.12
CA SER A 19 -6.60 5.27 -7.23
C SER A 19 -6.88 4.56 -8.54
N ASP A 20 -5.84 4.38 -9.35
CA ASP A 20 -5.82 3.46 -10.48
C ASP A 20 -5.14 2.15 -10.03
N ILE A 21 -5.89 1.06 -10.09
CA ILE A 21 -5.45 -0.27 -9.72
C ILE A 21 -5.25 -1.06 -11.01
N THR A 22 -4.00 -1.30 -11.39
CA THR A 22 -3.65 -2.07 -12.58
C THR A 22 -3.37 -3.51 -12.19
N ILE A 23 -4.03 -4.45 -12.86
CA ILE A 23 -3.84 -5.90 -12.67
C ILE A 23 -3.27 -6.45 -13.96
N LEU A 24 -2.16 -7.17 -13.85
CA LEU A 24 -1.44 -7.74 -14.99
C LEU A 24 -1.50 -9.26 -14.93
N ASN A 25 -1.79 -9.87 -16.08
CA ASN A 25 -1.66 -11.31 -16.28
C ASN A 25 -0.23 -11.61 -16.79
N PRO A 26 0.66 -12.19 -15.95
CA PRO A 26 2.02 -12.50 -16.35
C PRO A 26 2.11 -13.73 -17.27
N SER A 27 1.04 -14.53 -17.36
CA SER A 27 1.00 -15.71 -18.23
C SER A 27 0.90 -15.29 -19.68
N THR A 28 1.70 -15.91 -20.54
CA THR A 28 1.73 -15.65 -21.98
C THR A 28 0.81 -16.56 -22.79
N THR A 29 0.16 -17.54 -22.14
CA THR A 29 -0.64 -18.58 -22.81
C THR A 29 -2.03 -18.80 -22.23
N VAL A 30 -2.26 -18.45 -20.97
CA VAL A 30 -3.50 -18.69 -20.23
C VAL A 30 -4.15 -17.37 -19.82
N GLU A 31 -5.46 -17.26 -20.03
CA GLU A 31 -6.31 -16.17 -19.55
C GLU A 31 -6.54 -16.28 -18.04
N VAL A 32 -6.69 -15.14 -17.38
CA VAL A 32 -6.96 -15.06 -15.95
C VAL A 32 -8.29 -14.35 -15.70
N GLU A 33 -9.11 -14.91 -14.84
CA GLU A 33 -10.38 -14.33 -14.41
C GLU A 33 -10.45 -14.24 -12.89
N GLY A 34 -11.18 -13.23 -12.42
CA GLY A 34 -11.23 -12.94 -11.01
C GLY A 34 -12.13 -11.77 -10.66
N VAL A 35 -11.99 -11.33 -9.42
CA VAL A 35 -12.73 -10.24 -8.83
C VAL A 35 -11.78 -9.42 -7.96
N VAL A 36 -11.91 -8.10 -8.02
CA VAL A 36 -11.29 -7.19 -7.04
C VAL A 36 -12.36 -6.66 -6.12
N ASP A 37 -12.14 -6.84 -4.82
CA ASP A 37 -12.95 -6.23 -3.77
C ASP A 37 -12.13 -5.15 -3.06
N LEU A 38 -12.77 -4.01 -2.82
CA LEU A 38 -12.18 -2.87 -2.12
C LEU A 38 -12.79 -2.78 -0.72
N PHE A 39 -11.93 -2.60 0.27
CA PHE A 39 -12.30 -2.55 1.68
C PHE A 39 -11.78 -1.26 2.30
N GLN A 40 -12.53 -0.72 3.26
CA GLN A 40 -12.07 0.34 4.15
C GLN A 40 -11.20 -0.24 5.28
N ASP A 41 -10.55 0.63 6.04
CA ASP A 41 -9.66 0.24 7.16
C ASP A 41 -10.31 -0.68 8.19
N ASN A 42 -11.63 -0.52 8.40
CA ASN A 42 -12.42 -1.34 9.31
C ASN A 42 -12.87 -2.69 8.73
N GLY A 43 -12.46 -3.02 7.50
CA GLY A 43 -12.82 -4.25 6.79
C GLY A 43 -14.20 -4.24 6.13
N SER A 44 -14.96 -3.14 6.23
CA SER A 44 -16.21 -2.97 5.46
C SER A 44 -15.90 -2.68 3.99
N LEU A 45 -16.87 -2.91 3.10
CA LEU A 45 -16.70 -2.62 1.67
C LEU A 45 -16.53 -1.11 1.44
N PHE A 46 -15.81 -0.77 0.37
CA PHE A 46 -15.68 0.62 -0.09
C PHE A 46 -17.06 1.22 -0.42
N PRO A 47 -17.26 2.53 -0.21
CA PRO A 47 -18.52 3.18 -0.57
C PRO A 47 -18.84 3.05 -2.06
N ALA A 48 -20.06 2.60 -2.37
CA ALA A 48 -20.54 2.43 -3.75
C ALA A 48 -20.51 3.72 -4.58
N SER A 49 -20.50 4.88 -3.93
CA SER A 49 -20.36 6.19 -4.57
C SER A 49 -18.96 6.47 -5.11
N ILE A 50 -17.94 5.76 -4.60
CA ILE A 50 -16.54 5.91 -4.99
C ILE A 50 -16.14 4.81 -5.95
N SER A 51 -16.47 3.56 -5.63
CA SER A 51 -16.16 2.42 -6.49
C SER A 51 -17.24 1.36 -6.36
N ALA A 52 -17.42 0.54 -7.38
CA ALA A 52 -18.24 -0.66 -7.22
C ALA A 52 -17.63 -1.56 -6.12
N PRO A 53 -18.46 -2.16 -5.26
CA PRO A 53 -17.96 -2.92 -4.10
C PRO A 53 -17.16 -4.17 -4.50
N SER A 54 -17.43 -4.71 -5.68
CA SER A 54 -16.84 -5.93 -6.22
C SER A 54 -16.80 -5.81 -7.74
N ILE A 55 -15.62 -6.01 -8.33
CA ILE A 55 -15.36 -5.68 -9.73
C ILE A 55 -14.80 -6.93 -10.43
N PRO A 56 -15.60 -7.60 -11.28
CA PRO A 56 -15.11 -8.76 -12.03
C PRO A 56 -14.14 -8.32 -13.11
N PHE A 57 -13.17 -9.18 -13.40
CA PHE A 57 -12.24 -8.99 -14.52
C PHE A 57 -11.96 -10.30 -15.24
N VAL A 58 -11.60 -10.15 -16.51
CA VAL A 58 -11.04 -11.20 -17.36
C VAL A 58 -9.87 -10.56 -18.11
N ILE A 59 -8.68 -11.14 -18.02
CA ILE A 59 -7.44 -10.58 -18.56
C ILE A 59 -6.79 -11.63 -19.48
N PRO A 60 -6.76 -11.39 -20.80
CA PRO A 60 -6.07 -12.25 -21.75
C PRO A 60 -4.58 -12.43 -21.41
N PRO A 61 -3.90 -13.44 -22.00
CA PRO A 61 -2.47 -13.62 -21.79
C PRO A 61 -1.65 -12.37 -22.15
N SER A 62 -0.62 -12.06 -21.35
CA SER A 62 0.26 -10.89 -21.49
C SER A 62 -0.46 -9.54 -21.54
N SER A 63 -1.64 -9.45 -20.92
CA SER A 63 -2.47 -8.25 -20.91
C SER A 63 -2.67 -7.71 -19.49
N TRP A 64 -3.34 -6.56 -19.40
CA TRP A 64 -3.68 -5.93 -18.14
C TRP A 64 -5.06 -5.27 -18.22
N THR A 65 -5.61 -4.98 -17.05
CA THR A 65 -6.79 -4.13 -16.89
C THR A 65 -6.52 -3.10 -15.79
N THR A 66 -7.19 -1.96 -15.86
CA THR A 66 -7.08 -0.91 -14.85
C THR A 66 -8.47 -0.59 -14.32
N ILE A 67 -8.58 -0.54 -13.00
CA ILE A 67 -9.78 -0.20 -12.27
C ILE A 67 -9.52 1.12 -11.54
N SER A 68 -10.35 2.14 -11.78
CA SER A 68 -10.19 3.45 -11.16
C SER A 68 -11.29 3.71 -10.11
N THR A 69 -10.92 4.28 -8.98
CA THR A 69 -11.89 4.88 -8.05
C THR A 69 -12.38 6.23 -8.59
N HIS A 70 -13.54 6.69 -8.12
CA HIS A 70 -14.03 8.04 -8.40
C HIS A 70 -13.54 9.04 -7.35
N ASN A 71 -13.38 10.29 -7.77
CA ASN A 71 -12.95 11.40 -6.91
C ASN A 71 -14.10 12.16 -6.21
N LYS A 72 -15.36 11.73 -6.42
CA LYS A 72 -16.55 12.40 -5.86
C LYS A 72 -16.93 11.82 -4.50
N GLY A 73 -17.45 12.69 -3.64
CA GLY A 73 -17.93 12.33 -2.30
C GLY A 73 -16.87 12.52 -1.21
N ALA A 74 -17.20 12.07 0.00
CA ALA A 74 -16.27 12.08 1.12
C ALA A 74 -15.07 11.17 0.82
N ILE A 75 -13.89 11.55 1.30
CA ILE A 75 -12.70 10.71 1.16
C ILE A 75 -12.92 9.36 1.85
N ALA A 76 -12.50 8.29 1.18
CA ALA A 76 -12.42 6.95 1.75
C ALA A 76 -11.06 6.34 1.43
N THR A 77 -10.47 5.69 2.42
CA THR A 77 -9.17 5.00 2.35
C THR A 77 -9.33 3.55 2.75
N GLY A 78 -8.41 2.71 2.31
CA GLY A 78 -8.35 1.31 2.66
C GLY A 78 -7.50 0.52 1.69
N TYR A 79 -7.98 -0.62 1.21
CA TYR A 79 -7.18 -1.56 0.45
C TYR A 79 -7.97 -2.40 -0.54
N ALA A 80 -7.27 -3.05 -1.47
CA ALA A 80 -7.88 -3.98 -2.42
C ALA A 80 -7.35 -5.40 -2.24
N LYS A 81 -8.25 -6.38 -2.32
CA LYS A 81 -7.90 -7.81 -2.43
C LYS A 81 -8.26 -8.31 -3.81
N VAL A 82 -7.32 -8.99 -4.44
CA VAL A 82 -7.52 -9.62 -5.75
C VAL A 82 -7.74 -11.10 -5.55
N PHE A 83 -8.92 -11.56 -5.95
CA PHE A 83 -9.30 -12.96 -5.95
C PHE A 83 -9.26 -13.46 -7.39
N SER A 84 -8.47 -14.49 -7.67
CA SER A 84 -8.21 -14.91 -9.05
C SER A 84 -8.00 -16.42 -9.17
N ASN A 85 -8.32 -16.99 -10.33
CA ASN A 85 -8.04 -18.38 -10.64
C ASN A 85 -6.54 -18.68 -10.91
N ALA A 86 -5.72 -17.64 -11.07
CA ALA A 86 -4.28 -17.74 -11.32
C ALA A 86 -3.51 -16.52 -10.77
N PRO A 87 -2.18 -16.62 -10.59
CA PRO A 87 -1.36 -15.51 -10.11
C PRO A 87 -1.45 -14.28 -11.02
N VAL A 88 -1.54 -13.10 -10.41
CA VAL A 88 -1.50 -11.80 -11.10
C VAL A 88 -0.58 -10.84 -10.36
N THR A 89 -0.02 -9.88 -11.11
CA THR A 89 0.66 -8.73 -10.53
C THR A 89 -0.36 -7.61 -10.35
N ILE A 90 -0.21 -6.81 -9.29
CA ILE A 90 -1.02 -5.61 -9.04
C ILE A 90 -0.11 -4.41 -8.85
N GLU A 91 -0.54 -3.27 -9.34
CA GLU A 91 0.13 -1.98 -9.13
C GLU A 91 -0.92 -0.91 -8.82
N GLY A 92 -0.58 0.02 -7.93
CA GLY A 92 -1.44 1.15 -7.56
C GLY A 92 -0.83 2.46 -7.99
N ARG A 93 -1.59 3.30 -8.68
CA ARG A 93 -1.24 4.71 -8.93
C ARG A 93 -2.24 5.60 -8.23
N PHE A 94 -1.76 6.67 -7.63
CA PHE A 94 -2.55 7.56 -6.80
C PHE A 94 -2.47 8.97 -7.37
N LEU A 95 -3.61 9.64 -7.48
CA LEU A 95 -3.69 10.98 -8.04
C LEU A 95 -4.48 11.89 -7.09
N ASN A 96 -3.96 13.10 -6.93
CA ASN A 96 -4.69 14.20 -6.30
C ASN A 96 -4.21 15.52 -6.96
N PRO A 97 -5.11 16.44 -7.33
CA PRO A 97 -4.76 17.71 -8.00
C PRO A 97 -3.76 18.59 -7.24
N GLN A 98 -3.60 18.40 -5.93
CA GLN A 98 -2.63 19.13 -5.11
C GLN A 98 -1.17 18.73 -5.40
N PHE A 99 -0.94 17.52 -5.95
CA PHE A 99 0.40 17.02 -6.27
C PHE A 99 0.64 17.01 -7.78
N ALA A 100 1.90 17.08 -8.19
CA ALA A 100 2.28 16.98 -9.60
C ALA A 100 1.75 15.67 -10.23
N THR A 101 1.30 15.76 -11.49
CA THR A 101 0.45 14.75 -12.17
C THR A 101 1.15 13.44 -12.58
N SER A 102 2.48 13.36 -12.46
CA SER A 102 3.26 12.17 -12.85
C SER A 102 3.64 11.33 -11.63
N VAL A 103 2.73 10.48 -11.18
CA VAL A 103 2.97 9.48 -10.14
C VAL A 103 3.24 8.14 -10.83
N ALA A 104 4.43 7.59 -10.65
CA ALA A 104 4.71 6.21 -11.07
C ALA A 104 3.80 5.23 -10.30
N ALA A 105 3.55 4.04 -10.84
CA ALA A 105 2.80 3.04 -10.12
C ALA A 105 3.66 2.45 -8.98
N ALA A 106 3.03 2.17 -7.83
CA ALA A 106 3.62 1.46 -6.71
C ALA A 106 3.22 -0.01 -6.76
N THR A 107 4.21 -0.90 -6.75
CA THR A 107 3.98 -2.34 -6.67
C THR A 107 4.07 -2.78 -5.20
N PRO A 108 3.07 -3.49 -4.65
CA PRO A 108 3.15 -4.00 -3.29
C PRO A 108 4.19 -5.10 -3.16
N VAL A 109 4.89 -5.09 -2.04
CA VAL A 109 5.81 -6.16 -1.65
C VAL A 109 5.18 -6.95 -0.52
N THR A 110 5.00 -8.26 -0.76
CA THR A 110 4.53 -9.20 0.26
C THR A 110 5.71 -9.99 0.81
N SER A 111 6.06 -9.77 2.08
CA SER A 111 7.14 -10.49 2.77
C SER A 111 6.90 -10.49 4.28
N ARG A 112 7.58 -11.37 5.01
CA ARG A 112 7.61 -11.30 6.49
C ARG A 112 8.38 -10.07 6.99
N SER A 113 9.38 -9.64 6.24
CA SER A 113 10.24 -8.51 6.58
C SER A 113 10.49 -7.66 5.34
N VAL A 114 10.38 -6.34 5.47
CA VAL A 114 10.63 -5.38 4.40
C VAL A 114 11.47 -4.20 4.88
N SER A 115 12.16 -3.56 3.95
CA SER A 115 12.93 -2.34 4.13
C SER A 115 12.52 -1.30 3.10
N LEU A 116 12.46 -0.04 3.51
CA LEU A 116 12.22 1.11 2.65
C LEU A 116 13.02 2.33 3.13
N LEU A 117 13.31 3.26 2.22
CA LEU A 117 13.87 4.55 2.61
C LEU A 117 12.75 5.42 3.17
N ALA A 118 13.00 6.03 4.32
CA ALA A 118 12.05 6.91 4.98
C ALA A 118 12.65 8.32 5.08
N ALA A 119 11.86 9.30 4.70
CA ALA A 119 12.17 10.71 4.84
C ALA A 119 10.95 11.48 5.34
N ALA A 120 11.12 12.23 6.44
CA ALA A 120 10.12 13.15 6.95
C ALA A 120 10.79 14.51 7.19
N GLY A 121 10.26 15.56 6.58
CA GLY A 121 10.73 16.93 6.72
C GLY A 121 10.08 17.65 7.91
N GLY A 122 10.25 18.98 7.93
CA GLY A 122 9.64 19.84 8.96
C GLY A 122 8.18 20.21 8.70
N SER A 123 7.60 19.81 7.56
CA SER A 123 6.21 20.09 7.20
C SER A 123 5.42 18.79 6.96
N ALA A 124 4.10 18.85 7.17
CA ALA A 124 3.20 17.72 6.94
C ALA A 124 3.11 17.26 5.47
N THR A 125 3.65 18.05 4.54
CA THR A 125 3.72 17.75 3.09
C THR A 125 5.02 17.08 2.68
N GLN A 126 5.93 16.84 3.63
CA GLN A 126 7.21 16.19 3.44
C GLN A 126 7.28 14.98 4.36
N ASP A 127 6.75 13.84 3.92
CA ASP A 127 6.80 12.61 4.71
C ASP A 127 6.68 11.37 3.82
N THR A 128 7.24 10.28 4.29
CA THR A 128 7.01 8.96 3.72
C THR A 128 5.72 8.43 4.30
N ALA A 129 4.71 8.22 3.45
CA ALA A 129 3.55 7.42 3.81
C ALA A 129 3.86 5.94 3.61
N VAL A 130 3.39 5.12 4.54
CA VAL A 130 3.47 3.66 4.46
C VAL A 130 2.07 3.10 4.67
N ALA A 131 1.66 2.20 3.79
CA ALA A 131 0.44 1.45 3.94
C ALA A 131 0.75 -0.05 3.93
N LEU A 132 0.18 -0.79 4.87
CA LEU A 132 0.44 -2.21 5.04
C LEU A 132 -0.78 -2.99 5.52
N ILE A 133 -0.80 -4.29 5.20
CA ILE A 133 -1.79 -5.24 5.69
C ILE A 133 -1.09 -6.46 6.28
N ALA A 134 -1.41 -6.77 7.54
CA ALA A 134 -0.95 -7.98 8.21
C ALA A 134 -1.81 -9.18 7.80
N SER A 135 -1.19 -10.26 7.31
CA SER A 135 -1.93 -11.49 6.96
C SER A 135 -2.30 -12.36 8.17
N SER A 136 -1.71 -12.09 9.34
CA SER A 136 -1.87 -12.88 10.56
C SER A 136 -1.83 -11.99 11.80
N ALA A 137 -2.47 -12.43 12.87
CA ALA A 137 -2.37 -11.75 14.17
C ALA A 137 -0.98 -11.97 14.77
N GLY A 138 -0.46 -10.96 15.46
CA GLY A 138 0.88 -10.96 16.02
C GLY A 138 1.37 -9.55 16.31
N THR A 139 2.64 -9.30 16.03
CA THR A 139 3.28 -8.00 16.23
C THR A 139 4.09 -7.59 15.01
N LEU A 140 4.13 -6.28 14.75
CA LEU A 140 5.05 -5.65 13.81
C LEU A 140 6.18 -5.02 14.62
N ASN A 141 7.42 -5.39 14.33
CA ASN A 141 8.61 -4.77 14.88
C ASN A 141 9.18 -3.80 13.86
N LEU A 142 9.21 -2.52 14.22
CA LEU A 142 9.68 -1.44 13.40
C LEU A 142 11.03 -0.96 13.92
N SER A 143 11.98 -0.79 13.02
CA SER A 143 13.30 -0.23 13.33
C SER A 143 13.64 0.83 12.30
N LEU A 144 13.97 2.03 12.78
CA LEU A 144 14.47 3.12 11.96
C LEU A 144 15.97 3.27 12.20
N SER A 145 16.76 3.24 11.14
CA SER A 145 18.20 3.53 11.17
C SER A 145 18.53 4.74 10.30
N ASN A 146 19.57 5.48 10.64
CA ASN A 146 20.05 6.58 9.80
C ASN A 146 20.73 6.07 8.51
N SER A 147 21.21 6.99 7.67
CA SER A 147 21.93 6.69 6.42
C SER A 147 23.23 5.89 6.62
N PHE A 148 23.81 5.89 7.83
CA PHE A 148 24.97 5.09 8.21
C PHE A 148 24.62 3.71 8.78
N GLY A 149 23.32 3.37 8.86
CA GLY A 149 22.84 2.11 9.42
C GLY A 149 22.79 2.07 10.95
N LEU A 150 23.01 3.20 11.64
CA LEU A 150 22.90 3.26 13.09
C LEU A 150 21.43 3.38 13.52
N PRO A 151 20.98 2.63 14.54
CA PRO A 151 19.60 2.68 15.00
C PRO A 151 19.27 4.06 15.58
N ILE A 152 18.14 4.62 15.16
CA ILE A 152 17.57 5.88 15.66
C ILE A 152 16.45 5.57 16.66
N ALA A 153 15.51 4.71 16.27
CA ALA A 153 14.31 4.41 17.05
C ALA A 153 13.78 3.03 16.68
N SER A 154 13.04 2.42 17.61
CA SER A 154 12.28 1.19 17.35
C SER A 154 10.91 1.27 18.00
N ARG A 155 9.97 0.51 17.46
CA ARG A 155 8.60 0.43 17.97
C ARG A 155 8.02 -0.95 17.68
N THR A 156 7.25 -1.47 18.61
CA THR A 156 6.43 -2.66 18.38
C THR A 156 4.96 -2.27 18.34
N ILE A 157 4.20 -2.85 17.41
CA ILE A 157 2.76 -2.62 17.24
C ILE A 157 2.07 -3.98 17.23
N ASP A 158 1.10 -4.18 18.13
CA ASP A 158 0.24 -5.37 18.09
C ASP A 158 -0.73 -5.25 16.91
N VAL A 159 -0.91 -6.35 16.18
CA VAL A 159 -1.79 -6.40 15.01
C VAL A 159 -2.70 -7.62 15.02
N THR A 160 -3.92 -7.46 14.51
CA THR A 160 -4.84 -8.56 14.20
C THR A 160 -4.69 -9.02 12.76
N ALA A 161 -5.14 -10.24 12.45
CA ALA A 161 -5.17 -10.72 11.08
C ALA A 161 -6.06 -9.83 10.20
N GLY A 162 -5.56 -9.44 9.04
CA GLY A 162 -6.22 -8.53 8.11
C GLY A 162 -6.16 -7.06 8.51
N GLN A 163 -5.46 -6.68 9.59
CA GLN A 163 -5.38 -5.29 10.01
C GLN A 163 -4.65 -4.45 8.97
N HIS A 164 -5.31 -3.40 8.51
CA HIS A 164 -4.76 -2.36 7.65
C HIS A 164 -4.18 -1.23 8.50
N ILE A 165 -2.99 -0.75 8.13
CA ILE A 165 -2.34 0.41 8.74
C ILE A 165 -1.81 1.28 7.60
N ALA A 166 -2.40 2.45 7.41
CA ALA A 166 -1.94 3.50 6.51
C ALA A 166 -1.63 4.77 7.30
N THR A 167 -0.37 5.19 7.32
CA THR A 167 0.07 6.33 8.14
C THR A 167 1.41 6.89 7.64
N PHE A 168 1.78 8.06 8.12
CA PHE A 168 3.07 8.66 7.85
C PHE A 168 4.17 8.13 8.77
N VAL A 169 5.42 8.08 8.31
CA VAL A 169 6.53 7.57 9.12
C VAL A 169 6.75 8.41 10.38
N SER A 170 6.55 9.74 10.33
CA SER A 170 6.60 10.58 11.53
C SER A 170 5.57 10.17 12.60
N GLN A 171 4.40 9.72 12.18
CA GLN A 171 3.33 9.23 13.06
C GLN A 171 3.58 7.78 13.51
N LEU A 172 4.19 6.98 12.64
CA LEU A 172 4.56 5.60 12.89
C LEU A 172 5.73 5.51 13.88
N MET A 173 6.64 6.47 13.87
CA MET A 173 7.83 6.56 14.74
C MET A 173 7.81 7.84 15.60
N PRO A 174 6.81 8.01 16.49
CA PRO A 174 6.57 9.28 17.20
C PRO A 174 7.66 9.65 18.21
N SER A 175 8.52 8.71 18.59
CA SER A 175 9.65 8.92 19.51
C SER A 175 10.81 9.69 18.87
N VAL A 176 10.80 9.90 17.55
CA VAL A 176 11.79 10.72 16.86
C VAL A 176 11.37 12.19 17.00
N HIS A 177 11.68 12.78 18.15
CA HIS A 177 11.26 14.15 18.48
C HIS A 177 12.03 15.20 17.66
N GLY A 178 11.29 16.09 17.00
CA GLY A 178 11.81 17.33 16.38
C GLY A 178 12.78 17.14 15.21
N GLY A 179 12.98 15.90 14.73
CA GLY A 179 14.03 15.56 13.80
C GLY A 179 13.48 15.23 12.42
N VAL A 180 13.96 15.93 11.41
CA VAL A 180 13.92 15.48 10.02
C VAL A 180 14.33 13.99 10.00
N ILE A 181 13.41 13.12 9.60
CA ILE A 181 13.70 11.70 9.40
C ILE A 181 14.44 11.59 8.07
N SER A 182 15.57 10.91 8.07
CA SER A 182 16.26 10.51 6.85
C SER A 182 17.01 9.21 7.13
N GLY A 183 16.56 8.13 6.51
CA GLY A 183 17.12 6.83 6.81
C GLY A 183 16.35 5.67 6.21
N ARG A 184 16.44 4.53 6.88
CA ARG A 184 15.83 3.27 6.46
C ARG A 184 14.88 2.79 7.54
N LEU A 185 13.62 2.57 7.15
CA LEU A 185 12.63 1.90 7.97
C LEU A 185 12.62 0.42 7.60
N THR A 186 12.76 -0.44 8.61
CA THR A 186 12.56 -1.88 8.51
C THR A 186 11.31 -2.26 9.29
N ILE A 187 10.45 -3.08 8.68
CA ILE A 187 9.21 -3.57 9.29
C ILE A 187 9.25 -5.10 9.22
N THR A 188 9.13 -5.76 10.37
CA THR A 188 9.18 -7.22 10.47
C THR A 188 7.97 -7.76 11.22
N ALA A 189 7.20 -8.64 10.60
CA ALA A 189 6.09 -9.34 11.22
C ALA A 189 6.57 -10.54 12.05
N SER A 190 6.08 -10.66 13.29
CA SER A 190 6.39 -11.80 14.14
C SER A 190 5.71 -13.09 13.67
N ALA A 191 4.58 -12.99 12.97
CA ALA A 191 3.87 -14.10 12.34
C ALA A 191 3.32 -13.71 10.96
N GLY A 192 3.26 -14.68 10.03
CA GLY A 192 2.74 -14.48 8.69
C GLY A 192 3.60 -13.55 7.81
N VAL A 193 2.93 -12.85 6.90
CA VAL A 193 3.53 -11.88 5.97
C VAL A 193 2.76 -10.56 6.03
N ILE A 194 3.39 -9.49 5.57
CA ILE A 194 2.77 -8.18 5.35
C ILE A 194 2.84 -7.84 3.87
N SER A 195 1.76 -7.29 3.31
CA SER A 195 1.81 -6.59 2.02
C SER A 195 2.02 -5.11 2.30
N VAL A 196 3.00 -4.48 1.64
CA VAL A 196 3.43 -3.10 1.93
C VAL A 196 3.61 -2.30 0.64
N ILE A 197 3.15 -1.06 0.65
CA ILE A 197 3.60 0.00 -0.28
C ILE A 197 4.07 1.21 0.52
N ALA A 198 4.86 2.07 -0.13
CA ALA A 198 5.24 3.35 0.43
C ALA A 198 5.29 4.43 -0.65
N LEU A 199 4.94 5.65 -0.27
CA LEU A 199 4.94 6.83 -1.13
C LEU A 199 5.67 7.97 -0.41
N GLN A 200 6.50 8.71 -1.13
CA GLN A 200 7.04 9.98 -0.67
C GLN A 200 6.08 11.11 -1.04
N PHE A 201 5.71 11.90 -0.03
CA PHE A 201 5.07 13.20 -0.20
C PHE A 201 6.15 14.26 -0.08
N ASP A 202 6.31 15.10 -1.10
CA ASP A 202 7.32 16.18 -1.11
C ASP A 202 6.98 17.30 -2.11
N THR A 203 5.73 17.75 -2.14
CA THR A 203 5.10 18.53 -3.25
C THR A 203 4.80 17.72 -4.51
N SER A 204 5.43 16.56 -4.64
CA SER A 204 5.00 15.48 -5.53
C SER A 204 4.46 14.30 -4.72
N LEU A 205 3.94 13.31 -5.43
CA LEU A 205 3.64 11.99 -4.89
C LEU A 205 4.45 10.98 -5.69
N SER A 206 5.39 10.28 -5.05
CA SER A 206 6.27 9.33 -5.75
C SER A 206 6.36 8.00 -5.01
N PRO A 207 6.31 6.85 -5.70
CA PRO A 207 6.55 5.56 -5.08
C PRO A 207 7.95 5.45 -4.49
N ILE A 208 8.03 4.86 -3.30
CA ILE A 208 9.29 4.42 -2.70
C ILE A 208 9.42 2.93 -2.93
N THR A 209 10.60 2.51 -3.39
CA THR A 209 10.92 1.09 -3.52
C THR A 209 10.91 0.42 -2.15
N VAL A 210 9.99 -0.51 -1.96
CA VAL A 210 10.00 -1.45 -0.84
C VAL A 210 10.82 -2.67 -1.25
N THR A 211 11.70 -3.14 -0.36
CA THR A 211 12.57 -4.30 -0.62
C THR A 211 12.27 -5.41 0.39
N PRO A 212 11.98 -6.64 -0.03
CA PRO A 212 11.84 -7.75 0.89
C PRO A 212 13.21 -8.07 1.53
N LEU A 213 13.21 -8.37 2.82
CA LEU A 213 14.39 -8.84 3.55
C LEU A 213 14.27 -10.37 3.78
N PRO A 214 15.41 -11.09 3.83
CA PRO A 214 15.45 -12.52 4.11
C PRO A 214 14.95 -12.88 5.52
#